data_AF-A0A0F9LZL4-F1
#
_entry.id   AF-A0A0F9LZL4-F1
#
_cell.length_a   1.000
_cell.length_b   1.000
_cell.length_c   1.000
_cell.angle_alpha   90.00
_cell.angle_beta   90.00
_cell.angle_gamma   90.00
#
_symmetry.space_group_name_H-M   'P 1'
#
loop_
_entity.id
_entity.type
_entity.pdbx_description
1 polymer ?
#
loop_
_entity_poly.entity_id
_entity_poly.type
_entity_poly.pdbx_seq_one_letter_code
_entity_poly.pdbx_strand_id
1 'polypeptide(L)'
;MWRGEVVRYATENKRPLGKGAKNDTQIDGMVSELLYRKKDTDGNLVEDVAPRLYGKLIYYTNSKEVGTTFYGPGDKEINPLSMTGHFHIYPTLHFDTIFIGGKAISLQHRVYDATVEPITRTPKKRLARNNKLAADVEDFNEASTEGENNVNDMMESEEEEEEEEDDE
;
A
#
# COMPACT_ATOMS: atom_id res chain seq x y z
N MET A 1 -6.16 10.29 -15.28
CA MET A 1 -7.31 11.19 -15.05
C MET A 1 -6.92 12.35 -14.14
N TRP A 2 -6.54 12.12 -12.87
CA TRP A 2 -6.21 13.21 -11.93
C TRP A 2 -4.96 14.04 -12.31
N ARG A 3 -3.87 13.42 -12.80
CA ARG A 3 -2.64 14.16 -13.19
C ARG A 3 -2.92 15.21 -14.26
N GLY A 4 -3.71 14.86 -15.27
CA GLY A 4 -4.08 15.77 -16.35
C GLY A 4 -4.80 17.03 -15.84
N GLU A 5 -5.73 16.85 -14.88
CA GLU A 5 -6.40 17.98 -14.23
C GLU A 5 -5.45 18.85 -13.41
N VAL A 6 -4.51 18.25 -12.68
CA VAL A 6 -3.49 19.00 -11.93
C VAL A 6 -2.58 19.79 -12.87
N VAL A 7 -2.15 19.19 -13.99
CA VAL A 7 -1.34 19.87 -15.02
C VAL A 7 -2.13 21.03 -15.65
N ARG A 8 -3.38 20.79 -16.02
CA ARG A 8 -4.28 21.82 -16.59
C ARG A 8 -4.43 22.99 -15.62
N TYR A 9 -4.83 22.71 -14.38
CA TYR A 9 -4.98 23.73 -13.34
C TYR A 9 -3.66 24.50 -13.11
N ALA A 10 -2.53 23.80 -12.98
CA ALA A 10 -1.23 24.42 -12.75
C ALA A 10 -0.80 25.32 -13.92
N THR A 11 -1.13 24.93 -15.15
CA THR A 11 -0.82 25.69 -16.37
C THR A 11 -1.69 26.95 -16.47
N GLU A 12 -2.99 26.84 -16.23
CA GLU A 12 -3.93 27.96 -16.21
C GLU A 12 -3.58 28.98 -15.10
N ASN A 13 -3.04 28.50 -13.98
CA ASN A 13 -2.80 29.31 -12.77
C ASN A 13 -1.31 29.58 -12.49
N LYS A 14 -0.43 29.55 -13.50
CA LYS A 14 1.02 29.74 -13.34
C LYS A 14 1.41 30.97 -12.52
N ARG A 15 0.78 32.13 -12.75
CA ARG A 15 1.10 33.39 -12.05
C ARG A 15 0.76 33.34 -10.56
N PRO A 16 -0.49 33.04 -10.14
CA PRO A 16 -0.82 32.95 -8.72
C PRO A 16 -0.05 31.84 -7.99
N LEU A 17 0.40 30.80 -8.69
CA LEU A 17 1.26 29.75 -8.14
C LEU A 17 2.75 30.13 -8.00
N GLY A 18 3.14 31.37 -8.36
CA GLY A 18 4.54 31.81 -8.33
C GLY A 18 5.41 31.15 -9.42
N LYS A 19 4.79 30.61 -10.48
CA LYS A 19 5.45 29.91 -11.61
C LYS A 19 5.29 30.65 -12.95
N GLY A 20 5.03 31.96 -12.93
CA GLY A 20 4.78 32.75 -14.14
C GLY A 20 5.89 32.72 -15.19
N ALA A 21 7.14 32.46 -14.78
CA ALA A 21 8.29 32.34 -15.67
C ALA A 21 8.48 30.94 -16.31
N LYS A 22 7.66 29.95 -15.92
CA LYS A 22 7.74 28.57 -16.44
C LYS A 22 6.82 28.39 -17.64
N ASN A 23 7.30 27.66 -18.66
CA ASN A 23 6.46 27.22 -19.77
C ASN A 23 5.66 25.96 -19.41
N ASP A 24 4.72 25.58 -20.27
CA ASP A 24 3.76 24.50 -20.02
C ASP A 24 4.47 23.14 -19.85
N THR A 25 5.47 22.87 -20.68
CA THR A 25 6.29 21.65 -20.58
C THR A 25 7.03 21.56 -19.25
N GLN A 26 7.55 22.70 -18.75
CA GLN A 26 8.19 22.76 -17.44
C GLN A 26 7.18 22.54 -16.32
N ILE A 27 5.96 23.06 -16.42
CA ILE A 27 4.90 22.80 -15.43
C ILE A 27 4.51 21.33 -15.42
N ASP A 28 4.30 20.71 -16.59
CA ASP A 28 3.98 19.29 -16.69
C ASP A 28 5.05 18.43 -16.01
N GLY A 29 6.32 18.70 -16.29
CA GLY A 29 7.45 18.00 -15.65
C GLY A 29 7.57 18.23 -14.14
N MET A 30 6.96 19.30 -13.60
CA MET A 30 6.90 19.53 -12.16
C MET A 30 5.76 18.75 -11.48
N VAL A 31 4.71 18.36 -12.21
CA VAL A 31 3.59 17.61 -11.62
C VAL A 31 4.01 16.15 -11.39
N SER A 32 4.10 15.78 -10.12
CA SER A 32 4.50 14.43 -9.71
C SER A 32 3.46 13.38 -10.11
N GLU A 33 3.89 12.14 -10.33
CA GLU A 33 3.01 10.99 -10.43
C GLU A 33 2.56 10.51 -9.04
N LEU A 34 1.25 10.38 -8.83
CA LEU A 34 0.66 9.82 -7.60
C LEU A 34 0.85 8.30 -7.52
N LEU A 35 0.76 7.63 -8.67
CA LEU A 35 0.90 6.19 -8.77
C LEU A 35 2.32 5.86 -9.23
N TYR A 36 3.02 5.07 -8.43
CA TYR A 36 4.29 4.51 -8.81
C TYR A 36 4.09 3.44 -9.88
N ARG A 37 4.86 3.53 -10.98
CA ARG A 37 4.94 2.49 -12.00
C ARG A 37 6.32 1.86 -11.98
N LYS A 38 6.36 0.53 -11.94
CA LYS A 38 7.63 -0.21 -11.99
C LYS A 38 8.29 0.01 -13.35
N LYS A 39 9.59 0.24 -13.31
CA LYS A 39 10.45 0.29 -14.49
C LYS A 39 11.45 -0.85 -14.48
N ASP A 40 11.84 -1.31 -15.65
CA ASP A 40 12.96 -2.25 -15.82
C ASP A 40 14.32 -1.55 -15.66
N THR A 41 15.40 -2.29 -15.83
CA THR A 41 16.78 -1.76 -15.78
C THR A 41 17.07 -0.73 -16.87
N ASP A 42 16.32 -0.78 -17.97
CA ASP A 42 16.47 0.10 -19.14
C ASP A 42 15.56 1.35 -19.03
N GLY A 43 14.74 1.44 -17.98
CA GLY A 43 13.85 2.55 -17.70
C GLY A 43 12.47 2.47 -18.36
N ASN A 44 12.15 1.38 -19.05
CA ASN A 44 10.84 1.13 -19.66
C ASN A 44 9.83 0.67 -18.62
N LEU A 45 8.54 0.94 -18.87
CA LEU A 45 7.46 0.50 -17.98
C LEU A 45 7.27 -1.02 -18.09
N VAL A 46 7.17 -1.68 -16.94
CA VAL A 46 6.87 -3.11 -16.85
C VAL A 46 5.33 -3.30 -16.95
N GLU A 47 4.84 -3.84 -18.07
CA GLU A 47 3.40 -3.83 -18.42
C GLU A 47 2.53 -4.78 -17.59
N ASP A 48 3.08 -5.89 -17.10
CA ASP A 48 2.38 -6.89 -16.29
C ASP A 48 2.21 -6.45 -14.83
N VAL A 49 2.83 -5.34 -14.43
CA VAL A 49 2.76 -4.81 -13.07
C VAL A 49 1.82 -3.61 -12.99
N ALA A 50 0.73 -3.77 -12.24
CA ALA A 50 -0.19 -2.68 -11.97
C ALA A 50 0.50 -1.51 -11.21
N PRO A 51 0.15 -0.25 -11.52
CA PRO A 51 0.62 0.91 -10.76
C PRO A 51 0.21 0.82 -9.29
N ARG A 52 1.06 1.31 -8.39
CA ARG A 52 0.88 1.24 -6.93
C ARG A 52 0.78 2.62 -6.32
N LEU A 53 -0.19 2.81 -5.44
CA LEU A 53 -0.25 3.97 -4.57
C LEU A 53 0.47 3.66 -3.26
N TYR A 54 1.51 4.42 -2.93
CA TYR A 54 2.14 4.34 -1.62
C TYR A 54 1.47 5.33 -0.67
N GLY A 55 0.47 4.85 0.07
CA GLY A 55 -0.17 5.62 1.13
C GLY A 55 0.83 6.00 2.22
N LYS A 56 0.81 7.26 2.67
CA LYS A 56 1.66 7.72 3.77
C LYS A 56 0.87 7.72 5.07
N LEU A 57 1.42 7.12 6.12
CA LEU A 57 0.89 7.28 7.47
C LEU A 57 1.13 8.71 7.97
N ILE A 58 0.24 9.18 8.83
CA ILE A 58 0.43 10.43 9.55
C ILE A 58 1.40 10.13 10.69
N TYR A 59 2.50 10.89 10.75
CA TYR A 59 3.49 10.78 11.82
C TYR A 59 3.91 12.18 12.27
N TYR A 60 3.79 12.44 13.57
CA TYR A 60 4.16 13.70 14.18
C TYR A 60 5.61 13.60 14.68
N THR A 61 6.54 14.21 13.94
CA THR A 61 7.99 14.13 14.27
C THR A 61 8.33 14.73 15.63
N ASN A 62 7.56 15.73 16.08
CA ASN A 62 7.82 16.43 17.33
C ASN A 62 7.45 15.59 18.56
N SER A 63 6.28 14.93 18.54
CA SER A 63 5.85 14.04 19.62
C SER A 63 6.31 12.60 19.43
N LYS A 64 6.85 12.26 18.25
CA LYS A 64 7.22 10.90 17.84
C LYS A 64 6.03 9.93 17.85
N GLU A 65 4.85 10.43 17.53
CA GLU A 65 3.60 9.66 17.55
C GLU A 65 3.06 9.40 16.15
N VAL A 66 2.47 8.23 15.96
CA VAL A 66 1.70 7.91 14.76
C VAL A 66 0.32 8.56 14.91
N GLY A 67 -0.02 9.46 13.99
CA GLY A 67 -1.32 10.13 13.95
C GLY A 67 -2.38 9.38 13.15
N THR A 68 -2.01 8.32 12.44
CA THR A 68 -2.98 7.42 11.80
C THR A 68 -3.55 6.48 12.86
N THR A 69 -4.87 6.48 13.04
CA THR A 69 -5.54 5.60 13.99
C THR A 69 -5.88 4.26 13.34
N PHE A 70 -5.71 3.17 14.09
CA PHE A 70 -6.02 1.81 13.61
C PHE A 70 -7.13 1.21 14.47
N TYR A 71 -8.13 0.61 13.82
CA TYR A 71 -9.29 0.03 14.48
C TYR A 71 -9.33 -1.48 14.25
N GLY A 72 -9.36 -2.27 15.31
CA GLY A 72 -9.55 -3.72 15.28
C GLY A 72 -11.03 -4.11 15.32
N PRO A 73 -11.33 -5.41 15.53
CA PRO A 73 -12.70 -5.91 15.63
C PRO A 73 -13.55 -5.16 16.66
N GLY A 74 -14.74 -4.70 16.24
CA GLY A 74 -15.66 -3.92 17.06
C GLY A 74 -15.26 -2.45 17.22
N ASP A 75 -14.54 -1.89 16.23
CA ASP A 75 -14.08 -0.49 16.18
C ASP A 75 -13.26 -0.04 17.39
N LYS A 76 -12.56 -1.00 18.02
CA LYS A 76 -11.64 -0.71 19.11
C LYS A 76 -10.34 -0.19 18.53
N GLU A 77 -9.87 0.94 19.02
CA GLU A 77 -8.55 1.44 18.69
C GLU A 77 -7.48 0.45 19.15
N ILE A 78 -6.51 0.17 18.26
CA ILE A 78 -5.43 -0.78 18.51
C ILE A 78 -4.08 -0.17 18.12
N ASN A 79 -3.00 -0.68 18.73
CA ASN A 79 -1.66 -0.44 18.23
C ASN A 79 -1.39 -1.38 17.04
N PRO A 80 -1.10 -0.88 15.84
CA PRO A 80 -0.77 -1.77 14.71
C PRO A 80 0.47 -2.64 14.97
N LEU A 81 1.40 -2.18 15.81
CA LEU A 81 2.61 -2.93 16.18
C LEU A 81 2.32 -4.09 17.13
N SER A 82 1.16 -4.12 17.80
CA SER A 82 0.78 -5.26 18.64
C SER A 82 0.14 -6.40 17.85
N MET A 83 -0.10 -6.23 16.54
CA MET A 83 -0.64 -7.28 15.69
C MET A 83 0.46 -8.29 15.33
N THR A 84 0.31 -9.54 15.76
CA THR A 84 1.18 -10.65 15.37
C THR A 84 0.54 -11.42 14.21
N GLY A 85 1.36 -11.79 13.21
CA GLY A 85 0.91 -12.54 12.03
C GLY A 85 0.30 -11.69 10.91
N HIS A 86 -0.36 -12.37 9.97
CA HIS A 86 -0.92 -11.72 8.78
C HIS A 86 -2.32 -11.14 9.05
N PHE A 87 -2.54 -9.93 8.55
CA PHE A 87 -3.81 -9.21 8.68
C PHE A 87 -4.15 -8.47 7.38
N HIS A 88 -5.43 -8.20 7.21
CA HIS A 88 -5.92 -7.28 6.19
C HIS A 88 -6.07 -5.89 6.78
N ILE A 89 -5.83 -4.88 5.94
CA ILE A 89 -6.00 -3.49 6.27
C ILE A 89 -6.93 -2.81 5.26
N TYR A 90 -7.88 -2.03 5.76
CA TYR A 90 -8.78 -1.20 4.98
C TYR A 90 -8.52 0.27 5.31
N PRO A 91 -7.59 0.92 4.60
CA PRO A 91 -7.25 2.30 4.88
C PRO A 91 -8.26 3.27 4.26
N THR A 92 -8.59 4.32 5.01
CA THR A 92 -9.22 5.52 4.45
C THR A 92 -8.13 6.47 3.97
N LEU A 93 -8.10 6.72 2.68
CA LEU A 93 -7.16 7.65 2.06
C LEU A 93 -7.80 9.03 1.90
N HIS A 94 -7.18 10.04 2.51
CA HIS A 94 -7.56 11.44 2.30
C HIS A 94 -6.57 12.12 1.36
N PHE A 95 -7.11 12.80 0.35
CA PHE A 95 -6.39 13.71 -0.52
C PHE A 95 -6.61 15.12 0.00
N ASP A 96 -5.57 15.67 0.62
CA ASP A 96 -5.72 16.82 1.51
C ASP A 96 -5.47 18.12 0.75
N THR A 97 -4.25 18.28 0.23
CA THR A 97 -3.82 19.50 -0.43
C THR A 97 -2.95 19.21 -1.64
N ILE A 98 -2.91 20.17 -2.57
CA ILE A 98 -1.88 20.20 -3.61
C ILE A 98 -0.71 21.00 -3.05
N PHE A 99 0.41 20.33 -2.84
CA PHE A 99 1.65 20.98 -2.47
C PHE A 99 2.28 21.65 -3.68
N ILE A 100 2.55 22.96 -3.56
CA ILE A 100 3.20 23.76 -4.59
C ILE A 100 4.61 24.12 -4.11
N GLY A 101 5.57 23.27 -4.47
CA GLY A 101 6.98 23.45 -4.12
C GLY A 101 7.76 24.23 -5.18
N GLY A 102 9.03 24.53 -4.87
CA GLY A 102 9.96 25.11 -5.82
C GLY A 102 10.16 24.25 -7.08
N LYS A 103 10.32 22.94 -6.87
CA LYS A 103 10.67 21.95 -7.91
C LYS A 103 9.54 21.00 -8.30
N ALA A 104 8.48 20.88 -7.50
CA ALA A 104 7.41 19.91 -7.73
C ALA A 104 6.04 20.47 -7.34
N ILE A 105 5.02 20.03 -8.06
CA ILE A 105 3.59 20.19 -7.75
C ILE A 105 3.08 18.78 -7.47
N SER A 106 2.65 18.50 -6.24
CA SER A 106 2.25 17.14 -5.86
C SER A 106 0.95 17.12 -5.09
N LEU A 107 0.14 16.10 -5.36
CA LEU A 107 -1.06 15.84 -4.55
C LEU A 107 -0.60 15.13 -3.26
N GLN A 108 -0.89 15.74 -2.11
CA GLN A 108 -0.63 15.11 -0.83
C GLN A 108 -1.79 14.18 -0.46
N HIS A 109 -1.46 12.94 -0.16
CA HIS A 109 -2.40 11.95 0.37
C HIS A 109 -1.86 11.30 1.63
N ARG A 110 -2.75 10.98 2.56
CA ARG A 110 -2.43 10.32 3.82
C ARG A 110 -3.47 9.26 4.15
N VAL A 111 -3.04 8.22 4.85
CA VAL A 111 -3.95 7.27 5.49
C VAL A 111 -4.43 7.94 6.78
N TYR A 112 -5.71 8.30 6.81
CA TYR A 112 -6.31 8.99 7.95
C TYR A 112 -6.56 8.00 9.09
N ASP A 113 -7.27 6.93 8.78
CA ASP A 113 -7.48 5.78 9.64
C ASP A 113 -7.41 4.48 8.82
N ALA A 114 -7.41 3.35 9.52
CA ALA A 114 -7.57 2.06 8.89
C ALA A 114 -8.25 1.03 9.81
N THR A 115 -9.15 0.23 9.25
CA THR A 115 -9.65 -0.97 9.91
C THR A 115 -8.69 -2.14 9.67
N VAL A 116 -8.37 -2.88 10.71
CA VAL A 116 -7.49 -4.05 10.68
C VAL A 116 -8.31 -5.29 11.03
N GLU A 117 -8.27 -6.27 10.13
CA GLU A 117 -8.92 -7.57 10.34
C GLU A 117 -7.86 -8.67 10.33
N PRO A 118 -7.75 -9.52 11.37
CA PRO A 118 -6.89 -10.69 11.32
C PRO A 118 -7.34 -11.65 10.21
N ILE A 119 -6.38 -12.31 9.54
CA ILE A 119 -6.73 -13.32 8.54
C ILE A 119 -7.35 -14.52 9.25
N THR A 120 -8.61 -14.81 8.93
CA THR A 120 -9.26 -16.06 9.35
C THR A 120 -8.80 -17.21 8.46
N ARG A 121 -8.71 -18.43 8.99
CA ARG A 121 -8.38 -19.64 8.20
C ARG A 121 -9.30 -19.84 6.99
N THR A 122 -10.53 -19.32 7.06
CA THR A 122 -11.46 -19.33 5.94
C THR A 122 -11.08 -18.26 4.90
N PRO A 123 -10.81 -18.64 3.63
CA PRO A 123 -10.51 -17.69 2.58
C PRO A 123 -11.69 -16.73 2.36
N LYS A 124 -11.49 -15.43 2.59
CA LYS A 124 -12.44 -14.40 2.17
C LYS A 124 -12.06 -13.92 0.78
N LYS A 125 -12.96 -14.08 -0.20
CA LYS A 125 -12.80 -13.51 -1.55
C LYS A 125 -12.89 -11.99 -1.47
N ARG A 126 -11.74 -11.31 -1.46
CA ARG A 126 -11.68 -9.84 -1.36
C ARG A 126 -10.80 -9.29 -2.46
N LEU A 127 -11.37 -9.13 -3.67
CA LEU A 127 -10.79 -8.50 -4.87
C LEU A 127 -10.21 -9.43 -5.96
N ALA A 128 -10.42 -10.75 -5.88
CA ALA A 128 -10.09 -11.61 -7.03
C ALA A 128 -10.90 -11.17 -8.25
N ARG A 129 -10.21 -10.92 -9.38
CA ARG A 129 -10.87 -10.59 -10.66
C ARG A 129 -11.86 -11.70 -11.01
N ASN A 130 -12.99 -11.31 -11.59
CA ASN A 130 -13.88 -12.31 -12.18
C ASN A 130 -13.11 -13.05 -13.28
N ASN A 131 -12.78 -14.32 -13.02
CA ASN A 131 -12.28 -15.20 -14.05
C ASN A 131 -13.50 -15.65 -14.88
N LYS A 132 -13.46 -15.43 -16.19
CA LYS A 132 -14.45 -16.02 -17.09
C LYS A 132 -13.93 -17.40 -17.44
N LEU A 133 -14.74 -18.44 -17.23
CA LEU A 133 -14.43 -19.77 -17.76
C LEU A 133 -14.21 -19.61 -19.27
N ALA A 134 -13.05 -20.05 -19.76
CA ALA A 134 -12.88 -20.25 -21.19
C ALA A 134 -13.90 -21.33 -21.63
N ALA A 135 -14.43 -21.22 -22.85
CA ALA A 135 -15.44 -22.15 -23.34
C ALA A 135 -14.96 -23.62 -23.34
N ASP A 136 -13.64 -23.84 -23.23
CA ASP A 136 -12.97 -25.13 -23.32
C ASP A 136 -12.41 -25.63 -21.97
N VAL A 137 -12.86 -25.07 -20.83
CA VAL A 137 -12.50 -25.66 -19.53
C VAL A 137 -13.35 -26.92 -19.33
N GLU A 138 -12.79 -28.08 -19.64
CA GLU A 138 -13.36 -29.37 -19.21
C GLU A 138 -13.56 -29.33 -17.69
N ASP A 139 -14.75 -29.75 -17.23
CA ASP A 139 -15.08 -29.82 -15.81
C ASP A 139 -13.95 -30.53 -15.07
N PHE A 140 -13.27 -29.80 -14.19
CA PHE A 140 -12.38 -30.41 -13.21
C PHE A 140 -13.26 -31.25 -12.28
N ASN A 141 -13.36 -32.52 -12.62
CA ASN A 141 -14.09 -33.51 -11.86
C ASN A 141 -13.53 -33.52 -10.43
N GLU A 142 -14.37 -33.14 -9.47
CA GLU A 142 -14.03 -33.03 -8.06
C GLU A 142 -13.80 -34.45 -7.51
N ALA A 143 -12.57 -34.95 -7.67
CA ALA A 143 -12.14 -36.17 -7.00
C ALA A 143 -12.05 -35.86 -5.51
N SER A 144 -13.05 -36.32 -4.76
CA SER A 144 -13.06 -36.33 -3.30
C SER A 144 -11.79 -37.01 -2.79
N THR A 145 -10.86 -36.23 -2.25
CA THR A 145 -9.79 -36.76 -1.39
C THR A 145 -10.08 -36.31 0.03
N GLU A 146 -10.76 -37.18 0.77
CA GLU A 146 -10.59 -37.31 2.22
C GLU A 146 -9.09 -37.49 2.50
N GLY A 147 -8.53 -36.64 3.36
CA GLY A 147 -7.11 -36.68 3.68
C GLY A 147 -6.68 -35.41 4.39
N GLU A 148 -7.10 -35.26 5.65
CA GLU A 148 -6.48 -34.33 6.59
C GLU A 148 -4.98 -34.63 6.66
N ASN A 149 -4.14 -33.76 6.11
CA ASN A 149 -2.72 -33.71 6.44
C ASN A 149 -2.37 -32.30 6.91
N ASN A 150 -2.10 -32.24 8.21
CA ASN A 150 -1.66 -31.09 8.98
C ASN A 150 -0.31 -30.58 8.47
N VAL A 151 -0.27 -29.40 7.84
CA VAL A 151 0.96 -28.78 7.33
C VAL A 151 1.62 -27.88 8.38
N ASN A 152 1.59 -28.28 9.65
CA ASN A 152 2.11 -27.48 10.76
C ASN A 152 3.36 -28.07 11.43
N ASP A 153 4.14 -28.88 10.70
CA ASP A 153 5.28 -29.62 11.27
C ASP A 153 6.59 -29.32 10.54
N MET A 154 6.87 -28.04 10.27
CA MET A 154 8.14 -27.63 9.66
C MET A 154 8.61 -26.27 10.19
N MET A 155 8.64 -26.12 11.52
CA MET A 155 9.50 -25.13 12.19
C MET A 155 9.53 -25.41 13.70
N GLU A 156 10.11 -26.53 14.10
CA GLU A 156 10.60 -26.74 15.47
C GLU A 156 11.83 -27.67 15.42
N SER A 157 12.75 -27.47 16.36
CA SER A 157 14.18 -27.87 16.41
C SER A 157 15.10 -26.96 15.55
N GLU A 158 16.10 -26.27 16.09
CA GLU A 158 17.02 -26.69 17.15
C GLU A 158 17.15 -25.68 18.31
N GLU A 159 17.30 -26.27 19.49
CA GLU A 159 17.35 -25.71 20.84
C GLU A 159 18.70 -25.05 21.18
N GLU A 160 18.59 -24.23 22.22
CA GLU A 160 19.56 -23.69 23.17
C GLU A 160 20.95 -24.37 23.29
N GLU A 161 21.99 -23.53 23.39
CA GLU A 161 23.08 -23.75 24.33
C GLU A 161 23.22 -22.48 25.20
N GLU A 162 22.73 -22.56 26.43
CA GLU A 162 23.21 -21.77 27.55
C GLU A 162 24.58 -22.32 27.97
N GLU A 163 25.59 -21.47 28.14
CA GLU A 163 26.66 -21.74 29.11
C GLU A 163 27.03 -20.45 29.85
N GLU A 164 27.40 -20.68 31.11
CA GLU A 164 27.26 -19.85 32.29
C GLU A 164 28.30 -18.72 32.45
N GLU A 165 28.00 -17.86 33.43
CA GLU A 165 28.92 -16.93 34.08
C GLU A 165 30.22 -17.62 34.55
N ASP A 166 31.35 -16.93 34.45
CA ASP A 166 32.42 -17.07 35.43
C ASP A 166 33.10 -15.70 35.66
N ASP A 167 33.27 -15.40 36.94
CA ASP A 167 33.82 -14.20 37.56
C ASP A 167 35.27 -13.87 37.13
N GLU A 168 35.57 -12.56 36.99
CA GLU A 168 36.75 -11.87 37.61
C GLU A 168 36.70 -10.33 37.44
#